data_AF-A0A0C2FFT5-F1
#
_entry.id   AF-A0A0C2FFT5-F1
#
_cell.length_a   1.000
_cell.length_b   1.000
_cell.length_c   1.000
_cell.angle_alpha   90.00
_cell.angle_beta   90.00
_cell.angle_gamma   90.00
#
_symmetry.space_group_name_H-M   'P 1'
#
loop_
_entity.id
_entity.type
_entity.pdbx_description
1 polymer ?
#
loop_
_entity_poly.entity_id
_entity_poly.type
_entity_poly.pdbx_seq_one_letter_code
_entity_poly.pdbx_strand_id
1 'polypeptide(L)'
;RSALLHVLCKVHTVLISSGEFRYLYNDLFITDYCLWIQYVDDAVLKKLQKEVADVELQKSDVGLDLEDLELEGQMAALKVKEPQQLDSDDEPENFAQQLLQIYSLYSGATASFVHNPTFGLNGW
;
A
#
# COMPACT_ATOMS: atom_id res chain seq x y z
N ARG A 1 9.29 -10.56 -22.25
CA ARG A 1 10.22 -11.51 -21.60
C ARG A 1 11.28 -10.82 -20.76
N SER A 2 12.19 -10.02 -21.33
CA SER A 2 13.30 -9.39 -20.58
C SER A 2 12.83 -8.52 -19.41
N ALA A 3 11.71 -7.81 -19.55
CA ALA A 3 11.10 -7.06 -18.45
C ALA A 3 10.66 -7.95 -17.27
N LEU A 4 10.08 -9.13 -17.56
CA LEU A 4 9.67 -10.09 -16.51
C LEU A 4 10.88 -10.65 -15.78
N LEU A 5 11.93 -11.03 -16.52
CA LEU A 5 13.17 -11.49 -15.92
C LEU A 5 13.80 -10.39 -15.05
N HIS A 6 13.81 -9.15 -15.51
CA HIS A 6 14.32 -8.02 -14.73
C HIS A 6 13.54 -7.81 -13.43
N VAL A 7 12.21 -7.94 -13.46
CA VAL A 7 11.37 -7.87 -12.26
C VAL A 7 11.66 -9.03 -11.31
N LEU A 8 11.78 -10.26 -11.82
CA LEU A 8 12.13 -11.42 -10.99
C LEU A 8 13.49 -11.27 -10.33
N CYS A 9 14.50 -10.73 -11.04
CA CYS A 9 15.79 -10.42 -10.43
C CYS A 9 15.68 -9.35 -9.34
N LYS A 10 14.82 -8.34 -9.49
CA LYS A 10 14.56 -7.35 -8.44
C LYS A 10 13.91 -7.98 -7.21
N VAL A 11 12.91 -8.85 -7.42
CA VAL A 11 12.26 -9.61 -6.33
C VAL A 11 13.30 -10.46 -5.61
N HIS A 12 14.17 -11.14 -6.35
CA HIS A 12 15.26 -11.92 -5.80
C HIS A 12 16.16 -11.07 -4.88
N THR A 13 16.56 -9.87 -5.33
CA THR A 13 17.34 -8.94 -4.50
C THR A 13 16.59 -8.50 -3.25
N VAL A 14 15.31 -8.15 -3.36
CA VAL A 14 14.49 -7.71 -2.22
C VAL A 14 14.37 -8.81 -1.17
N LEU A 15 14.20 -10.07 -1.58
CA LEU A 15 14.09 -11.21 -0.67
C LEU A 15 15.39 -11.51 0.08
N ILE A 16 16.55 -11.13 -0.50
CA ILE A 16 17.84 -11.19 0.21
C ILE A 16 17.93 -10.06 1.26
N SER A 17 17.56 -8.84 0.89
CA SER A 17 17.77 -7.66 1.74
C SER A 17 16.70 -7.42 2.81
N SER A 18 15.55 -8.09 2.71
CA SER A 18 14.36 -7.80 3.52
C SER A 18 14.33 -8.44 4.91
N GLY A 19 15.38 -9.19 5.30
CA GLY A 19 15.48 -9.83 6.61
C GLY A 19 14.60 -11.08 6.77
N GLU A 20 14.59 -11.65 7.99
CA GLU A 20 13.70 -12.76 8.40
C GLU A 20 13.70 -14.01 7.51
N PHE A 21 14.87 -14.61 7.22
CA PHE A 21 14.99 -15.87 6.46
C PHE A 21 14.30 -15.91 5.08
N ARG A 22 13.82 -14.77 4.57
CA ARG A 22 13.07 -14.68 3.30
C ARG A 22 13.92 -15.04 2.08
N TYR A 23 15.24 -15.00 2.20
CA TYR A 23 16.16 -15.47 1.16
C TYR A 23 15.91 -16.93 0.78
N LEU A 24 15.35 -17.76 1.70
CA LEU A 24 15.02 -19.14 1.40
C LEU A 24 14.02 -19.26 0.23
N TYR A 25 13.12 -18.29 0.05
CA TYR A 25 12.20 -18.27 -1.08
C TYR A 25 12.91 -18.12 -2.43
N ASN A 26 14.11 -17.54 -2.44
CA ASN A 26 14.90 -17.49 -3.67
C ASN A 26 15.40 -18.86 -4.10
N ASP A 27 15.84 -19.66 -3.13
CA ASP A 27 16.33 -21.02 -3.37
C ASP A 27 15.17 -21.97 -3.67
N LEU A 28 14.00 -21.77 -3.02
CA LEU A 28 12.84 -22.63 -3.21
C LEU A 28 12.04 -22.34 -4.49
N PHE A 29 11.99 -21.08 -4.95
CA PHE A 29 11.07 -20.69 -6.02
C PHE A 29 11.66 -19.69 -7.03
N ILE A 30 12.25 -18.58 -6.56
CA ILE A 30 12.56 -17.46 -7.48
C ILE A 30 13.65 -17.82 -8.48
N THR A 31 14.65 -18.60 -8.07
CA THR A 31 15.72 -19.05 -8.98
C THR A 31 15.15 -19.90 -10.12
N ASP A 32 14.27 -20.84 -9.80
CA ASP A 32 13.61 -21.67 -10.80
C ASP A 32 12.71 -20.86 -11.73
N TYR A 33 12.00 -19.85 -11.22
CA TYR A 33 11.21 -18.96 -12.06
C TYR A 33 12.06 -18.09 -12.99
N CYS A 34 13.24 -17.63 -12.54
CA CYS A 34 14.20 -16.92 -13.38
C CYS A 34 14.70 -17.80 -14.53
N LEU A 35 14.92 -19.10 -14.30
CA LEU A 35 15.30 -20.03 -15.35
C LEU A 35 14.12 -20.35 -16.26
N TRP A 36 12.97 -20.70 -15.69
CA TRP A 36 11.76 -21.06 -16.42
C TRP A 36 11.35 -19.98 -17.43
N ILE A 37 11.38 -18.70 -17.03
CA ILE A 37 11.01 -17.60 -17.92
C ILE A 37 11.99 -17.40 -19.09
N GLN A 38 13.20 -17.96 -19.01
CA GLN A 38 14.17 -17.93 -20.11
C GLN A 38 13.92 -19.05 -21.11
N TYR A 39 13.42 -20.20 -20.66
CA TYR A 39 13.21 -21.38 -21.51
C TYR A 39 11.78 -21.52 -22.06
N VAL A 40 10.77 -20.99 -21.37
CA VAL A 40 9.36 -21.17 -21.75
C VAL A 40 9.04 -20.54 -23.11
N ASP A 41 8.14 -21.13 -23.90
CA ASP A 41 7.73 -20.57 -25.18
C ASP A 41 6.95 -19.26 -25.05
N ASP A 42 7.10 -18.36 -26.03
CA ASP A 42 6.35 -17.10 -26.08
C ASP A 42 4.83 -17.30 -26.13
N ALA A 43 4.36 -18.44 -26.66
CA ALA A 43 2.93 -18.77 -26.71
C ALA A 43 2.32 -18.89 -25.30
N VAL A 44 3.06 -19.48 -24.35
CA VAL A 44 2.63 -19.59 -22.95
C VAL A 44 2.56 -18.20 -22.31
N LEU A 45 3.53 -17.34 -22.59
CA LEU A 45 3.54 -15.98 -22.05
C LEU A 45 2.41 -15.12 -22.61
N LYS A 46 2.10 -15.25 -23.90
CA LYS A 46 0.95 -14.57 -24.50
C LYS A 46 -0.38 -15.06 -23.92
N LYS A 47 -0.49 -16.37 -23.68
CA LYS A 47 -1.67 -16.95 -23.03
C LYS A 47 -1.83 -16.40 -21.61
N LEU A 48 -0.75 -16.44 -20.81
CA LEU A 48 -0.74 -15.89 -19.45
C LEU A 48 -1.10 -14.41 -19.44
N GLN A 49 -0.54 -13.61 -20.36
CA GLN A 49 -0.87 -12.19 -20.48
C GLN A 49 -2.36 -11.98 -20.72
N LYS A 50 -2.97 -12.78 -21.60
CA LYS A 50 -4.40 -12.69 -21.88
C LYS A 50 -5.22 -13.09 -20.67
N GLU A 51 -4.91 -14.23 -20.05
CA GLU A 51 -5.62 -14.70 -18.87
C GLU A 51 -5.57 -13.68 -17.73
N VAL A 52 -4.41 -13.06 -17.47
CA VAL A 52 -4.28 -12.01 -16.44
C VAL A 52 -5.06 -10.75 -16.81
N ALA A 53 -5.11 -10.36 -18.09
CA ALA A 53 -5.86 -9.20 -18.54
C ALA A 53 -7.38 -9.41 -18.47
N ASP A 54 -7.84 -10.65 -18.63
CA ASP A 54 -9.25 -11.04 -18.57
C ASP A 54 -9.75 -11.21 -17.11
N VAL A 55 -8.87 -11.12 -16.10
CA VAL A 55 -9.26 -11.17 -14.68
C VAL A 55 -9.77 -9.80 -14.24
N GLU A 56 -11.06 -9.72 -13.96
CA GLU A 56 -11.68 -8.58 -13.28
C GLU A 56 -11.68 -8.85 -11.77
N LEU A 57 -11.08 -7.94 -10.99
CA LEU A 57 -11.08 -8.01 -9.52
C LEU A 57 -12.06 -6.99 -8.94
N GLN A 58 -12.98 -7.48 -8.14
CA GLN A 58 -13.90 -6.69 -7.33
C GLN A 58 -13.42 -6.63 -5.88
N LYS A 59 -13.83 -5.60 -5.14
CA LYS A 59 -13.46 -5.40 -3.74
C LYS A 59 -13.97 -6.55 -2.85
N SER A 60 -15.15 -7.07 -3.16
CA SER A 60 -15.74 -8.27 -2.59
C SER A 60 -14.89 -9.54 -2.76
N ASP A 61 -14.07 -9.66 -3.81
CA ASP A 61 -13.30 -10.88 -4.09
C ASP A 61 -12.19 -11.16 -3.06
N VAL A 62 -11.76 -10.14 -2.32
CA VAL A 62 -10.68 -10.25 -1.34
C VAL A 62 -11.19 -10.80 0.00
N GLY A 63 -12.52 -10.80 0.23
CA GLY A 63 -13.13 -11.29 1.48
C GLY A 63 -12.75 -10.48 2.71
N LEU A 64 -12.44 -9.19 2.53
CA LEU A 64 -12.05 -8.26 3.59
C LEU A 64 -13.11 -7.18 3.87
N ASP A 65 -14.33 -7.34 3.34
CA ASP A 65 -15.46 -6.40 3.48
C ASP A 65 -15.04 -4.94 3.24
N LEU A 66 -14.25 -4.72 2.19
CA LEU A 66 -13.57 -3.44 1.93
C LEU A 66 -14.57 -2.30 1.70
N GLU A 67 -15.71 -2.59 1.09
CA GLU A 67 -16.78 -1.64 0.85
C GLU A 67 -17.32 -1.05 2.16
N ASP A 68 -17.52 -1.89 3.18
CA ASP A 68 -18.01 -1.48 4.49
C ASP A 68 -16.95 -0.70 5.26
N LEU A 69 -15.70 -1.20 5.26
CA LEU A 69 -14.57 -0.51 5.90
C LEU A 69 -14.31 0.87 5.31
N GLU A 70 -14.41 1.01 3.99
CA GLU A 70 -14.28 2.30 3.32
C GLU A 70 -15.44 3.24 3.64
N LEU A 71 -16.67 2.72 3.73
CA LEU A 71 -17.86 3.50 4.10
C LEU A 71 -17.76 4.02 5.53
N GLU A 72 -17.38 3.16 6.48
CA GLU A 72 -17.15 3.53 7.88
C GLU A 72 -16.04 4.58 8.00
N GLY A 73 -14.94 4.41 7.26
CA GLY A 73 -13.86 5.39 7.19
C GLY A 73 -14.33 6.75 6.67
N GLN A 74 -15.16 6.77 5.62
CA GLN A 74 -15.74 8.01 5.09
C GLN A 74 -16.70 8.67 6.08
N MET A 75 -17.55 7.90 6.76
CA MET A 75 -18.46 8.42 7.79
C MET A 75 -17.68 9.01 8.97
N ALA A 76 -16.63 8.34 9.42
CA ALA A 76 -15.75 8.85 10.48
C ALA A 76 -15.08 10.17 10.06
N ALA A 77 -14.59 10.26 8.81
CA ALA A 77 -14.00 11.48 8.29
C ALA A 77 -15.02 12.64 8.15
N LEU A 78 -16.29 12.35 7.87
CA LEU A 78 -17.37 13.35 7.81
C LEU A 78 -17.80 13.83 9.20
N LYS A 79 -17.89 12.94 10.20
CA LYS A 79 -18.18 13.31 11.59
C LYS A 79 -17.12 14.23 12.20
N VAL A 80 -15.88 14.15 11.74
CA VAL A 80 -14.81 15.10 12.11
C VAL A 80 -14.99 16.47 11.44
N LYS A 81 -15.71 16.54 10.30
CA LYS A 81 -15.97 17.77 9.55
C LYS A 81 -17.26 18.49 9.98
N GLU A 82 -18.23 17.78 10.53
CA GLU A 82 -19.38 18.45 11.14
C GLU A 82 -18.84 19.25 12.34
N PRO A 83 -18.99 20.60 12.35
CA PRO A 83 -18.73 21.35 13.55
C PRO A 83 -19.62 20.72 14.61
N GLN A 84 -18.98 20.24 15.69
CA GLN A 84 -19.67 19.91 16.92
C GLN A 84 -20.71 21.00 17.14
N GLN A 85 -21.97 20.63 17.39
CA GLN A 85 -22.94 21.60 17.87
C GLN A 85 -22.32 22.20 19.13
N LEU A 86 -21.70 23.38 18.96
CA LEU A 86 -21.16 24.17 20.02
C LEU A 86 -22.36 24.44 20.90
N ASP A 87 -22.32 23.91 22.13
CA ASP A 87 -23.24 24.36 23.15
C ASP A 87 -23.13 25.89 23.17
N SER A 88 -24.28 26.56 23.25
CA SER A 88 -24.43 27.99 22.96
C SER A 88 -23.61 28.92 23.88
N ASP A 89 -22.81 28.35 24.79
CA ASP A 89 -22.11 29.02 25.89
C ASP A 89 -20.57 29.01 25.75
N ASP A 90 -20.00 28.33 24.75
CA ASP A 90 -18.54 28.28 24.55
C ASP A 90 -18.04 29.30 23.50
N GLU A 91 -17.27 30.29 23.97
CA GLU A 91 -16.65 31.36 23.18
C GLU A 91 -15.85 30.85 21.95
N PRO A 92 -16.03 31.46 20.76
CA PRO A 92 -15.54 30.96 19.47
C PRO A 92 -14.01 30.98 19.30
N GLU A 93 -13.27 31.67 20.19
CA GLU A 93 -11.81 31.80 20.07
C GLU A 93 -11.05 30.48 20.31
N ASN A 94 -11.64 29.56 21.08
CA ASN A 94 -10.95 28.33 21.46
C ASN A 94 -11.03 27.25 20.35
N PHE A 95 -12.15 27.18 19.64
CA PHE A 95 -12.36 26.20 18.57
C PHE A 95 -11.46 26.48 17.35
N ALA A 96 -11.30 27.76 16.98
CA ALA A 96 -10.43 28.15 15.89
C ALA A 96 -8.95 27.81 16.18
N GLN A 97 -8.50 28.02 17.42
CA GLN A 97 -7.14 27.66 17.85
C GLN A 97 -6.95 26.13 17.85
N GLN A 98 -7.95 25.39 18.32
CA GLN A 98 -7.90 23.92 18.36
C GLN A 98 -7.88 23.30 16.96
N LEU A 99 -8.67 23.84 16.01
CA LEU A 99 -8.61 23.42 14.61
C LEU A 99 -7.28 23.75 13.94
N LEU A 100 -6.70 24.93 14.21
CA LEU A 100 -5.36 25.28 13.73
C LEU A 100 -4.29 24.33 14.28
N GLN A 101 -4.44 23.88 15.52
CA GLN A 101 -3.51 22.94 16.15
C GLN A 101 -3.62 21.53 15.55
N ILE A 102 -4.83 21.05 15.26
CA ILE A 102 -5.05 19.77 14.58
C ILE A 102 -4.52 19.82 13.14
N TYR A 103 -4.76 20.92 12.41
CA TYR A 103 -4.29 21.07 11.03
C TYR A 103 -2.76 21.19 10.94
N SER A 104 -2.13 21.83 11.94
CA SER A 104 -0.67 21.86 12.08
C SER A 104 -0.08 20.46 12.28
N LEU A 105 -0.69 19.63 13.13
CA LEU A 105 -0.28 18.24 13.37
C LEU A 105 -0.41 17.37 12.11
N TYR A 106 -1.50 17.52 11.34
CA TYR A 106 -1.68 16.77 10.10
C TYR A 106 -0.81 17.27 8.94
N SER A 107 -0.67 18.58 8.75
CA SER A 107 0.18 19.12 7.68
C SER A 107 1.67 18.83 7.92
N GLY A 108 2.12 18.84 9.17
CA GLY A 108 3.48 18.45 9.57
C GLY A 108 3.78 16.96 9.32
N ALA A 109 2.77 16.09 9.44
CA ALA A 109 2.89 14.67 9.11
C ALA A 109 2.97 14.42 7.59
N THR A 110 2.30 15.23 6.77
CA THR A 110 2.40 15.11 5.30
C THR A 110 3.76 15.59 4.76
N ALA A 111 4.41 16.57 5.40
CA ALA A 111 5.72 17.06 4.98
C ALA A 111 6.86 16.06 5.23
N SER A 112 6.75 15.24 6.30
CA SER A 112 7.75 14.21 6.61
C SER A 112 7.56 12.91 5.80
N PHE A 113 6.38 12.70 5.19
CA PHE A 113 6.14 11.55 4.30
C PHE A 113 6.61 11.79 2.85
N VAL A 114 6.69 13.04 2.38
CA VAL A 114 7.07 13.36 0.99
C VAL A 114 8.59 13.59 0.81
N HIS A 115 9.40 13.51 1.87
CA HIS A 115 10.85 13.75 1.77
C HIS A 115 11.76 12.78 2.55
N ASN A 116 11.38 11.52 2.70
CA ASN A 116 12.32 10.51 3.21
C ASN A 116 12.39 9.25 2.31
N PRO A 117 13.45 9.07 1.50
CA PRO A 117 13.69 7.85 0.72
C PRO A 117 14.36 6.73 1.54
N THR A 118 14.13 6.64 2.85
CA THR A 118 14.64 5.54 3.69
C THR A 118 13.59 5.05 4.68
N PHE A 119 12.78 4.09 4.25
CA PHE A 119 12.11 3.17 5.18
C PHE A 119 13.20 2.23 5.74
N GLY A 120 13.99 2.75 6.67
CA GLY A 120 14.99 2.01 7.42
C GLY A 120 14.32 1.41 8.66
N LEU A 121 14.02 0.12 8.59
CA LEU A 121 13.77 -0.71 9.76
C LEU A 121 15.00 -0.64 10.67
N ASN A 122 14.88 0.04 11.81
CA ASN A 122 15.78 -0.13 12.95
C ASN A 122 14.96 0.03 14.24
N GLY A 123 14.73 -1.09 14.92
CA GLY A 123 14.56 -1.15 16.37
C GLY A 123 13.14 -1.11 16.92
N TRP A 124 12.44 -2.25 16.84
CA TRP A 124 11.88 -2.98 17.98
C TRP A 124 12.02 -4.47 17.70
#